data_AF-A0A3A4V9P6-F1
#
_entry.id   AF-A0A3A4V9P6-F1
#
_cell.length_a   1.000
_cell.length_b   1.000
_cell.length_c   1.000
_cell.angle_alpha   90.00
_cell.angle_beta   90.00
_cell.angle_gamma   90.00
#
_symmetry.space_group_name_H-M   'P 1'
#
loop_
_entity.id
_entity.type
_entity.pdbx_description
1 polymer ?
#
loop_
_entity_poly.entity_id
_entity_poly.type
_entity_poly.pdbx_seq_one_letter_code
_entity_poly.pdbx_strand_id
1 'polypeptide(L)'
;MATAFASATSASKEHSGGTDSITINIPASTASGDLLVAVVGINGAANEMTATGWTALFTTNTGTNAGIRCFYRVADGTEGASVAFSQGAAAGAGMAGWIARITGASFAGSANITSTSDFNTVAATNHTFTPGITPATTNSVYLMGSFARGDCTQSTYAITNNNPTWTERVDEHTAAFTTDVGLSLATATPSAASGSGDYSLVLSASQEACGFLLNVTESASVTVSPSVVTMTGSINAPTVAGGAIVSPAVIGLQATINAPTVTTPEADWKNPDKTSDLGWVNPNKT
;
A
#
# COMPACT_ATOMS: atom_id res chain seq x y z
N MET A 1 17.24 0.43 1.31
CA MET A 1 17.03 1.88 1.12
C MET A 1 15.79 2.20 1.93
N ALA A 2 15.84 3.16 2.86
CA ALA A 2 14.68 3.43 3.72
C ALA A 2 13.46 3.88 2.87
N THR A 3 12.27 3.41 3.24
CA THR A 3 11.02 3.90 2.65
C THR A 3 10.90 5.41 2.87
N ALA A 4 10.64 6.15 1.81
CA ALA A 4 10.57 7.61 1.86
C ALA A 4 9.54 8.15 0.86
N PHE A 5 8.83 9.21 1.26
CA PHE A 5 8.06 10.02 0.33
C PHE A 5 9.02 10.75 -0.62
N ALA A 6 8.77 10.67 -1.92
CA ALA A 6 9.54 11.39 -2.92
C ALA A 6 8.81 12.63 -3.44
N SER A 7 7.60 12.46 -3.96
CA SER A 7 6.84 13.52 -4.62
C SER A 7 5.36 13.18 -4.68
N ALA A 8 4.51 14.19 -4.87
CA ALA A 8 3.09 13.99 -5.15
C ALA A 8 2.62 14.91 -6.29
N THR A 9 1.53 14.52 -6.91
CA THR A 9 0.74 15.30 -7.87
C THR A 9 -0.71 15.25 -7.42
N SER A 10 -1.46 16.32 -7.68
CA SER A 10 -2.87 16.43 -7.35
C SER A 10 -3.66 16.96 -8.53
N ALA A 11 -4.96 16.75 -8.45
CA ALA A 11 -5.93 17.42 -9.29
C ALA A 11 -7.27 17.52 -8.55
N SER A 12 -8.06 18.50 -8.93
CA SER A 12 -9.46 18.62 -8.61
C SER A 12 -10.29 18.74 -9.88
N LYS A 13 -11.58 18.43 -9.75
CA LYS A 13 -12.59 18.59 -10.78
C LYS A 13 -13.87 19.05 -10.12
N GLU A 14 -14.41 20.13 -10.65
CA GLU A 14 -15.71 20.67 -10.24
C GLU A 14 -16.85 19.69 -10.47
N HIS A 15 -17.93 19.86 -9.70
CA HIS A 15 -19.18 19.18 -9.96
C HIS A 15 -19.74 19.65 -11.31
N SER A 16 -19.73 18.78 -12.31
CA SER A 16 -20.23 19.06 -13.65
C SER A 16 -20.98 17.84 -14.16
N GLY A 17 -22.26 17.97 -14.53
CA GLY A 17 -23.01 16.85 -15.09
C GLY A 17 -22.27 16.20 -16.28
N GLY A 18 -22.12 14.88 -16.28
CA GLY A 18 -21.35 14.14 -17.30
C GLY A 18 -20.58 12.95 -16.73
N THR A 19 -19.67 12.38 -17.51
CA THR A 19 -18.84 11.23 -17.10
C THR A 19 -17.91 11.63 -15.95
N ASP A 20 -17.96 10.84 -14.87
CA ASP A 20 -17.27 11.11 -13.61
C ASP A 20 -15.91 10.44 -13.59
N SER A 21 -14.93 11.13 -14.19
CA SER A 21 -13.52 10.81 -14.02
C SER A 21 -12.71 12.03 -13.59
N ILE A 22 -11.64 11.76 -12.87
CA ILE A 22 -10.55 12.70 -12.61
C ILE A 22 -9.26 12.13 -13.19
N THR A 23 -8.50 12.97 -13.90
CA THR A 23 -7.18 12.60 -14.42
C THR A 23 -6.10 13.22 -13.56
N ILE A 24 -5.22 12.40 -13.02
CA ILE A 24 -4.11 12.84 -12.17
C ILE A 24 -2.81 12.43 -12.85
N ASN A 25 -1.88 13.37 -12.99
CA ASN A 25 -0.57 13.11 -13.55
C ASN A 25 0.21 12.15 -12.65
N ILE A 26 0.98 11.23 -13.24
CA ILE A 26 1.93 10.44 -12.47
C ILE A 26 3.05 11.37 -11.97
N PRO A 27 3.51 11.28 -10.70
CA PRO A 27 4.60 12.09 -10.21
C PRO A 27 5.86 11.93 -11.07
N ALA A 28 6.53 13.05 -11.35
CA ALA A 28 7.72 13.06 -12.19
C ALA A 28 8.84 12.18 -11.59
N SER A 29 9.71 11.69 -12.47
CA SER A 29 10.85 10.82 -12.11
C SER A 29 10.47 9.48 -11.48
N THR A 30 9.20 9.06 -11.58
CA THR A 30 8.77 7.70 -11.19
C THR A 30 9.64 6.67 -11.92
N ALA A 31 10.20 5.74 -11.15
CA ALA A 31 11.07 4.68 -11.63
C ALA A 31 10.45 3.32 -11.32
N SER A 32 10.82 2.31 -12.11
CA SER A 32 10.42 0.92 -11.85
C SER A 32 10.79 0.52 -10.41
N GLY A 33 9.84 -0.08 -9.70
CA GLY A 33 9.98 -0.50 -8.31
C GLY A 33 9.50 0.53 -7.29
N ASP A 34 9.19 1.78 -7.67
CA ASP A 34 8.55 2.73 -6.77
C ASP A 34 7.12 2.30 -6.44
N LEU A 35 6.64 2.63 -5.24
CA LEU A 35 5.24 2.50 -4.90
C LEU A 35 4.51 3.81 -5.21
N LEU A 36 3.47 3.71 -6.01
CA LEU A 36 2.51 4.78 -6.22
C LEU A 36 1.27 4.50 -5.38
N VAL A 37 0.86 5.47 -4.58
CA VAL A 37 -0.39 5.44 -3.80
C VAL A 37 -1.27 6.56 -4.28
N ALA A 38 -2.54 6.29 -4.53
CA ALA A 38 -3.50 7.30 -4.91
C ALA A 38 -4.68 7.30 -3.93
N VAL A 39 -5.13 8.48 -3.54
CA VAL A 39 -6.41 8.65 -2.86
C VAL A 39 -7.23 9.62 -3.69
N VAL A 40 -8.46 9.21 -3.99
CA VAL A 40 -9.43 10.05 -4.67
C VAL A 40 -10.65 10.15 -3.79
N GLY A 41 -10.98 11.39 -3.43
CA GLY A 41 -12.20 11.74 -2.77
C GLY A 41 -13.26 12.20 -3.76
N ILE A 42 -14.51 11.92 -3.44
CA ILE A 42 -15.65 12.24 -4.28
C ILE A 42 -16.84 12.73 -3.45
N ASN A 43 -17.51 13.74 -3.99
CA ASN A 43 -18.83 14.20 -3.57
C ASN A 43 -19.90 13.19 -4.03
N GLY A 44 -19.87 11.99 -3.46
CA GLY A 44 -20.77 10.88 -3.74
C GLY A 44 -20.25 9.58 -3.11
N ALA A 45 -20.81 8.44 -3.51
CA ALA A 45 -20.30 7.14 -3.09
C ALA A 45 -19.03 6.77 -3.87
N ALA A 46 -17.99 6.27 -3.21
CA ALA A 46 -16.69 5.96 -3.84
C ALA A 46 -16.49 4.46 -4.19
N ASN A 47 -17.53 3.63 -4.01
CA ASN A 47 -17.46 2.17 -4.10
C ASN A 47 -17.13 1.61 -5.49
N GLU A 48 -17.47 2.33 -6.57
CA GLU A 48 -17.33 1.84 -7.95
C GLU A 48 -16.20 2.52 -8.73
N MET A 49 -15.29 3.21 -8.05
CA MET A 49 -14.17 3.87 -8.74
C MET A 49 -13.14 2.84 -9.20
N THR A 50 -12.72 2.99 -10.47
CA THR A 50 -11.75 2.12 -11.14
C THR A 50 -10.61 2.94 -11.74
N ALA A 51 -9.44 2.31 -11.86
CA ALA A 51 -8.27 2.86 -12.55
C ALA A 51 -7.48 1.71 -13.17
N THR A 52 -7.25 1.77 -14.48
CA THR A 52 -6.57 0.69 -15.22
C THR A 52 -5.14 0.53 -14.75
N GLY A 53 -4.74 -0.71 -14.41
CA GLY A 53 -3.39 -1.02 -13.93
C GLY A 53 -3.15 -0.64 -12.46
N TRP A 54 -4.18 -0.22 -11.73
CA TRP A 54 -4.11 0.08 -10.31
C TRP A 54 -4.96 -0.91 -9.51
N THR A 55 -4.51 -1.25 -8.30
CA THR A 55 -5.24 -2.11 -7.39
C THR A 55 -5.91 -1.26 -6.32
N ALA A 56 -7.21 -1.46 -6.09
CA ALA A 56 -7.92 -0.80 -5.00
C ALA A 56 -7.47 -1.36 -3.64
N LEU A 57 -7.27 -0.48 -2.67
CA LEU A 57 -6.84 -0.83 -1.31
C LEU A 57 -8.01 -0.81 -0.33
N PHE A 58 -8.71 0.33 -0.21
CA PHE A 58 -9.90 0.46 0.64
C PHE A 58 -10.84 1.55 0.11
N THR A 59 -12.07 1.53 0.64
CA THR A 59 -13.05 2.61 0.50
C THR A 59 -13.49 3.06 1.87
N THR A 60 -13.76 4.35 2.02
CA THR A 60 -14.47 4.90 3.17
C THR A 60 -15.72 5.60 2.69
N ASN A 61 -16.84 5.29 3.36
CA ASN A 61 -18.22 5.65 3.05
C ASN A 61 -18.73 5.21 1.65
N THR A 62 -19.84 4.47 1.66
CA THR A 62 -20.50 3.91 0.46
C THR A 62 -21.97 4.32 0.33
N GLY A 63 -22.47 5.25 1.17
CA GLY A 63 -23.91 5.40 1.40
C GLY A 63 -24.58 6.69 0.94
N THR A 64 -23.93 7.85 1.03
CA THR A 64 -24.64 9.12 0.77
C THR A 64 -23.82 10.14 -0.03
N ASN A 65 -22.86 10.87 0.56
CA ASN A 65 -22.40 12.11 -0.11
C ASN A 65 -20.89 12.41 -0.11
N ALA A 66 -20.06 11.82 0.75
CA ALA A 66 -18.60 11.98 0.74
C ALA A 66 -17.94 10.60 0.77
N GLY A 67 -17.08 10.27 -0.18
CA GLY A 67 -16.39 8.98 -0.21
C GLY A 67 -14.93 9.14 -0.58
N ILE A 68 -14.08 8.25 -0.09
CA ILE A 68 -12.70 8.11 -0.57
C ILE A 68 -12.46 6.71 -1.09
N ARG A 69 -11.69 6.60 -2.17
CA ARG A 69 -11.14 5.34 -2.67
C ARG A 69 -9.61 5.47 -2.70
N CYS A 70 -8.94 4.52 -2.09
CA CYS A 70 -7.49 4.41 -2.15
C CYS A 70 -7.09 3.33 -3.15
N PHE A 71 -6.06 3.61 -3.93
CA PHE A 71 -5.43 2.67 -4.85
C PHE A 71 -3.92 2.62 -4.61
N TYR A 72 -3.29 1.55 -5.09
CA TYR A 72 -1.85 1.48 -5.21
C TYR A 72 -1.43 0.84 -6.53
N ARG A 73 -0.19 1.09 -6.91
CA ARG A 73 0.50 0.45 -8.02
C ARG A 73 2.01 0.40 -7.71
N VAL A 74 2.65 -0.73 -7.96
CA VAL A 74 4.12 -0.77 -8.04
C VAL A 74 4.50 -0.38 -9.46
N ALA A 75 5.28 0.68 -9.61
CA ALA A 75 5.67 1.22 -10.91
C ALA A 75 6.54 0.19 -11.66
N ASP A 76 6.26 0.03 -12.94
CA ASP A 76 6.93 -0.91 -13.84
C ASP A 76 7.35 -0.26 -15.17
N GLY A 77 7.18 1.06 -15.29
CA GLY A 77 7.45 1.84 -16.49
C GLY A 77 6.29 1.86 -17.49
N THR A 78 5.14 1.26 -17.16
CA THR A 78 3.95 1.21 -18.03
C THR A 78 2.79 2.05 -17.50
N GLU A 79 3.01 2.87 -16.48
CA GLU A 79 1.98 3.69 -15.84
C GLU A 79 1.48 4.86 -16.68
N GLY A 80 2.22 5.25 -17.72
CA GLY A 80 1.90 6.40 -18.57
C GLY A 80 2.18 7.74 -17.89
N ALA A 81 1.77 8.84 -18.52
CA ALA A 81 1.98 10.19 -17.97
C ALA A 81 0.92 10.58 -16.92
N SER A 82 -0.25 9.96 -16.98
CA SER A 82 -1.40 10.25 -16.13
C SER A 82 -2.33 9.04 -16.06
N VAL A 83 -3.13 8.95 -15.01
CA VAL A 83 -4.17 7.94 -14.86
C VAL A 83 -5.54 8.60 -14.67
N ALA A 84 -6.57 8.02 -15.28
CA ALA A 84 -7.95 8.38 -15.05
C ALA A 84 -8.57 7.47 -13.98
N PHE A 85 -9.09 8.08 -12.92
CA PHE A 85 -9.91 7.40 -11.92
C PHE A 85 -11.37 7.67 -12.27
N SER A 86 -12.11 6.61 -12.62
CA SER A 86 -13.45 6.74 -13.22
C SER A 86 -14.49 6.01 -12.39
N GLN A 87 -15.67 6.60 -12.23
CA GLN A 87 -16.84 5.93 -11.65
C GLN A 87 -17.70 5.22 -12.69
N GLY A 88 -18.32 4.11 -12.28
CA GLY A 88 -19.19 3.28 -13.12
C GLY A 88 -20.56 3.90 -13.45
N ALA A 89 -21.11 4.73 -12.56
CA ALA A 89 -22.40 5.39 -12.76
C ALA A 89 -22.31 6.89 -12.41
N ALA A 90 -22.79 7.74 -13.33
CA ALA A 90 -22.64 9.18 -13.29
C ALA A 90 -23.61 9.86 -12.31
N ALA A 91 -23.08 10.77 -11.49
CA ALA A 91 -23.82 11.84 -10.84
C ALA A 91 -22.99 13.13 -10.75
N GLY A 92 -22.21 13.46 -11.80
CA GLY A 92 -21.54 14.75 -11.96
C GLY A 92 -20.65 15.18 -10.79
N ALA A 93 -20.18 14.24 -9.96
CA ALA A 93 -19.67 14.54 -8.64
C ALA A 93 -18.35 15.32 -8.68
N GLY A 94 -18.22 16.31 -7.79
CA GLY A 94 -16.94 16.97 -7.55
C GLY A 94 -15.93 15.95 -7.03
N MET A 95 -14.71 16.00 -7.54
CA MET A 95 -13.62 15.09 -7.19
C MET A 95 -12.36 15.88 -6.83
N ALA A 96 -11.63 15.38 -5.86
CA ALA A 96 -10.27 15.81 -5.59
C ALA A 96 -9.41 14.57 -5.34
N GLY A 97 -8.17 14.58 -5.80
CA GLY A 97 -7.32 13.39 -5.76
C GLY A 97 -5.86 13.74 -5.78
N TRP A 98 -5.03 12.82 -5.29
CA TRP A 98 -3.59 12.89 -5.43
C TRP A 98 -2.99 11.53 -5.72
N ILE A 99 -1.78 11.54 -6.30
CA ILE A 99 -0.89 10.40 -6.42
C ILE A 99 0.42 10.74 -5.71
N ALA A 100 0.81 9.94 -4.73
CA ALA A 100 2.07 10.03 -4.03
C ALA A 100 3.01 8.94 -4.53
N ARG A 101 4.25 9.33 -4.83
CA ARG A 101 5.37 8.44 -5.14
C ARG A 101 6.18 8.20 -3.88
N ILE A 102 6.37 6.94 -3.55
CA ILE A 102 7.11 6.46 -2.39
C ILE A 102 8.25 5.57 -2.91
N THR A 103 9.47 5.92 -2.53
CA THR A 103 10.69 5.16 -2.86
C THR A 103 11.03 4.22 -1.72
N GLY A 104 11.67 3.09 -2.00
CA GLY A 104 12.10 2.11 -0.99
C GLY A 104 12.93 1.00 -1.63
N ALA A 105 13.38 0.01 -0.82
CA ALA A 105 14.16 -1.11 -1.36
C ALA A 105 13.32 -2.06 -2.22
N SER A 106 12.09 -2.34 -1.77
CA SER A 106 11.15 -3.22 -2.47
C SER A 106 9.73 -3.06 -1.95
N PHE A 107 8.76 -3.22 -2.85
CA PHE A 107 7.34 -3.30 -2.53
C PHE A 107 6.74 -4.52 -3.24
N ALA A 108 5.97 -5.30 -2.49
CA ALA A 108 5.22 -6.46 -2.93
C ALA A 108 3.71 -6.16 -3.08
N GLY A 109 3.30 -4.89 -3.02
CA GLY A 109 1.91 -4.44 -3.20
C GLY A 109 1.20 -4.12 -1.89
N SER A 110 -0.05 -4.57 -1.72
CA SER A 110 -0.88 -4.22 -0.54
C SER A 110 -0.31 -4.68 0.79
N ALA A 111 0.52 -5.74 0.80
CA ALA A 111 1.20 -6.22 2.01
C ALA A 111 2.11 -5.16 2.66
N ASN A 112 2.53 -4.14 1.88
CA ASN A 112 3.35 -3.04 2.35
C ASN A 112 2.56 -1.87 2.93
N ILE A 113 1.23 -1.90 2.81
CA ILE A 113 0.36 -0.77 3.17
C ILE A 113 -0.61 -1.23 4.24
N THR A 114 -0.53 -0.60 5.42
CA THR A 114 -1.59 -0.69 6.44
C THR A 114 -2.43 0.58 6.37
N SER A 115 -3.75 0.46 6.48
CA SER A 115 -4.67 1.59 6.38
C SER A 115 -5.74 1.56 7.47
N THR A 116 -6.16 2.74 7.90
CA THR A 116 -7.39 2.97 8.64
C THR A 116 -8.05 4.25 8.12
N SER A 117 -9.34 4.41 8.40
CA SER A 117 -10.11 5.54 7.93
C SER A 117 -11.15 5.95 8.95
N ASP A 118 -11.59 7.19 8.84
CA ASP A 118 -12.63 7.77 9.67
C ASP A 118 -13.68 8.46 8.80
N PHE A 119 -14.91 8.57 9.28
CA PHE A 119 -16.01 9.17 8.51
C PHE A 119 -16.93 9.97 9.41
N ASN A 120 -17.12 11.24 9.04
CA ASN A 120 -18.05 12.15 9.68
C ASN A 120 -19.27 12.35 8.78
N THR A 121 -20.46 12.04 9.28
CA THR A 121 -21.75 12.17 8.58
C THR A 121 -22.31 13.59 8.58
N VAL A 122 -21.62 14.54 9.21
CA VAL A 122 -22.00 15.94 9.37
C VAL A 122 -20.75 16.82 9.33
N ALA A 123 -20.95 18.14 9.44
CA ALA A 123 -19.86 19.11 9.61
C ALA A 123 -18.83 18.63 10.64
N ALA A 124 -17.56 18.68 10.26
CA ALA A 124 -16.47 18.06 11.02
C ALA A 124 -15.40 19.08 11.39
N THR A 125 -14.85 18.91 12.59
CA THR A 125 -13.69 19.67 13.07
C THR A 125 -12.42 18.84 13.21
N ASN A 126 -12.55 17.51 13.17
CA ASN A 126 -11.44 16.59 13.30
C ASN A 126 -11.75 15.23 12.64
N HIS A 127 -10.69 14.51 12.31
CA HIS A 127 -10.72 13.05 12.19
C HIS A 127 -9.91 12.45 13.32
N THR A 128 -10.38 11.33 13.85
CA THR A 128 -9.67 10.56 14.87
C THR A 128 -9.55 9.11 14.43
N PHE A 129 -8.34 8.57 14.44
CA PHE A 129 -8.09 7.18 14.08
C PHE A 129 -7.72 6.38 15.32
N THR A 130 -8.68 5.59 15.79
CA THR A 130 -8.56 4.77 17.00
C THR A 130 -9.03 3.33 16.76
N PRO A 131 -8.20 2.30 17.02
CA PRO A 131 -6.77 2.41 17.30
C PRO A 131 -6.02 2.94 16.07
N GLY A 132 -4.95 3.70 16.29
CA GLY A 132 -4.06 4.15 15.23
C GLY A 132 -3.21 3.03 14.61
N ILE A 133 -2.31 3.40 13.70
CA ILE A 133 -1.40 2.46 13.04
C ILE A 133 -0.02 2.45 13.71
N THR A 134 0.31 1.35 14.39
CA THR A 134 1.68 1.12 14.87
C THR A 134 2.56 0.63 13.70
N PRO A 135 3.68 1.30 13.37
CA PRO A 135 4.54 0.84 12.29
C PRO A 135 5.21 -0.47 12.65
N ALA A 136 5.23 -1.42 11.73
CA ALA A 136 5.98 -2.66 11.91
C ALA A 136 7.51 -2.44 11.89
N THR A 137 7.99 -1.36 11.26
CA THR A 137 9.42 -1.05 11.10
C THR A 137 9.69 0.46 11.18
N THR A 138 10.95 0.81 11.49
CA THR A 138 11.44 2.20 11.55
C THR A 138 11.58 2.87 10.19
N ASN A 139 11.62 2.10 9.10
CA ASN A 139 11.79 2.59 7.73
C ASN A 139 10.43 2.67 7.04
N SER A 140 9.50 3.41 7.61
CA SER A 140 8.14 3.55 7.08
C SER A 140 7.78 5.01 6.84
N VAL A 141 6.67 5.24 6.14
CA VAL A 141 6.13 6.56 5.89
C VAL A 141 4.65 6.54 6.22
N TYR A 142 4.22 7.51 7.02
CA TYR A 142 2.81 7.80 7.20
C TYR A 142 2.30 8.73 6.11
N LEU A 143 1.09 8.45 5.64
CA LEU A 143 0.29 9.34 4.81
C LEU A 143 -1.02 9.57 5.54
N MET A 144 -1.35 10.82 5.85
CA MET A 144 -2.59 11.19 6.53
C MET A 144 -3.24 12.33 5.75
N GLY A 145 -4.56 12.32 5.69
CA GLY A 145 -5.30 13.40 5.09
C GLY A 145 -6.80 13.22 5.24
N SER A 146 -7.54 14.18 4.72
CA SER A 146 -8.99 14.10 4.64
C SER A 146 -9.49 14.57 3.30
N PHE A 147 -10.64 14.02 2.92
CA PHE A 147 -11.55 14.56 1.94
C PHE A 147 -12.69 15.24 2.68
N ALA A 148 -13.10 16.43 2.26
CA ALA A 148 -14.21 17.17 2.86
C ALA A 148 -15.10 17.80 1.80
N ARG A 149 -16.39 17.96 2.12
CA ARG A 149 -17.38 18.66 1.30
C ARG A 149 -17.71 20.05 1.86
N GLY A 150 -18.12 20.92 0.94
CA GLY A 150 -18.42 22.33 1.18
C GLY A 150 -17.17 23.12 1.54
N ASP A 151 -17.37 24.32 2.10
CA ASP A 151 -16.29 25.13 2.66
C ASP A 151 -15.47 24.28 3.63
N CYS A 152 -14.20 24.08 3.28
CA CYS A 152 -13.31 23.28 4.09
C CYS A 152 -11.89 23.84 4.16
N THR A 153 -11.20 23.47 5.23
CA THR A 153 -9.79 23.77 5.45
C THR A 153 -9.22 22.61 6.25
N GLN A 154 -8.06 22.12 5.87
CA GLN A 154 -7.36 21.06 6.55
C GLN A 154 -6.14 21.66 7.24
N SER A 155 -5.90 21.30 8.48
CA SER A 155 -4.77 21.86 9.22
C SER A 155 -4.33 20.93 10.33
N THR A 156 -3.07 20.96 10.72
CA THR A 156 -2.55 20.24 11.90
C THR A 156 -2.75 18.72 11.88
N TYR A 157 -1.62 18.00 11.90
CA TYR A 157 -1.58 16.55 11.90
C TYR A 157 -0.84 16.08 13.16
N ALA A 158 -1.39 15.10 13.88
CA ALA A 158 -0.86 14.72 15.18
C ALA A 158 -1.00 13.22 15.52
N ILE A 159 -0.08 12.73 16.36
CA ILE A 159 -0.12 11.43 17.05
C ILE A 159 0.03 11.68 18.55
N THR A 160 -0.83 11.10 19.40
CA THR A 160 -0.87 11.41 20.84
C THR A 160 0.43 11.15 21.60
N ASN A 161 1.12 10.03 21.35
CA ASN A 161 2.24 9.58 22.21
C ASN A 161 3.63 9.63 21.56
N ASN A 162 3.74 9.97 20.27
CA ASN A 162 5.01 10.04 19.56
C ASN A 162 4.84 10.83 18.26
N ASN A 163 4.43 12.09 18.38
CA ASN A 163 4.12 12.90 17.21
C ASN A 163 5.39 13.22 16.39
N PRO A 164 5.56 12.67 15.17
CA PRO A 164 6.64 13.10 14.29
C PRO A 164 6.36 14.51 13.77
N THR A 165 7.35 15.09 13.11
CA THR A 165 7.11 16.29 12.29
C THR A 165 6.34 15.89 11.04
N TRP A 166 5.15 16.47 10.89
CA TRP A 166 4.34 16.32 9.69
C TRP A 166 4.70 17.39 8.68
N THR A 167 4.75 16.99 7.41
CA THR A 167 4.93 17.89 6.28
C THR A 167 3.72 17.77 5.38
N GLU A 168 2.99 18.87 5.22
CA GLU A 168 1.93 18.98 4.23
C GLU A 168 2.52 18.90 2.82
N ARG A 169 1.86 18.11 1.96
CA ARG A 169 2.30 17.79 0.60
C ARG A 169 1.30 18.24 -0.45
N VAL A 170 0.02 18.10 -0.15
CA VAL A 170 -1.09 18.46 -1.03
C VAL A 170 -2.17 19.11 -0.20
N ASP A 171 -2.68 20.23 -0.71
CA ASP A 171 -3.92 20.86 -0.27
C ASP A 171 -4.66 21.28 -1.54
N GLU A 172 -5.56 20.41 -2.00
CA GLU A 172 -6.23 20.52 -3.30
C GLU A 172 -7.71 20.76 -3.08
N HIS A 173 -8.25 21.84 -3.64
CA HIS A 173 -9.65 22.20 -3.54
C HIS A 173 -10.22 22.68 -4.88
N THR A 174 -11.49 22.40 -5.10
CA THR A 174 -12.29 23.11 -6.12
C THR A 174 -12.54 24.56 -5.69
N ALA A 175 -12.88 25.45 -6.63
CA ALA A 175 -12.97 26.90 -6.37
C ALA A 175 -14.43 27.41 -6.18
N ALA A 176 -15.41 26.52 -6.00
CA ALA A 176 -16.84 26.80 -6.01
C ALA A 176 -17.55 26.51 -4.67
N PHE A 177 -17.65 27.54 -3.84
CA PHE A 177 -18.16 27.59 -2.44
C PHE A 177 -19.40 26.74 -2.08
N THR A 178 -20.27 26.36 -3.01
CA THR A 178 -21.48 25.57 -2.70
C THR A 178 -21.36 24.07 -2.95
N THR A 179 -20.36 23.64 -3.74
CA THR A 179 -20.11 22.23 -4.08
C THR A 179 -18.67 21.82 -3.80
N ASP A 180 -17.96 22.64 -3.02
CA ASP A 180 -16.53 22.48 -2.84
C ASP A 180 -16.16 21.12 -2.30
N VAL A 181 -15.09 20.58 -2.86
CA VAL A 181 -14.43 19.39 -2.38
C VAL A 181 -12.98 19.71 -2.15
N GLY A 182 -12.48 19.35 -0.98
CA GLY A 182 -11.09 19.49 -0.62
C GLY A 182 -10.48 18.12 -0.32
N LEU A 183 -9.25 17.89 -0.75
CA LEU A 183 -8.44 16.73 -0.37
C LEU A 183 -7.04 17.18 0.03
N SER A 184 -6.63 16.80 1.23
CA SER A 184 -5.28 17.06 1.73
C SER A 184 -4.42 15.80 1.79
N LEU A 185 -3.10 15.97 1.80
CA LEU A 185 -2.11 14.96 2.17
C LEU A 185 -1.02 15.60 3.00
N ALA A 186 -0.74 15.02 4.17
CA ALA A 186 0.50 15.21 4.90
C ALA A 186 1.23 13.89 5.08
N THR A 187 2.55 13.99 5.20
CA THR A 187 3.44 12.84 5.41
C THR A 187 4.31 13.04 6.62
N ALA A 188 4.67 11.93 7.26
CA ALA A 188 5.67 11.92 8.30
C ALA A 188 6.46 10.62 8.29
N THR A 189 7.69 10.66 8.79
CA THR A 189 8.50 9.46 9.05
C THR A 189 8.43 9.16 10.55
N PRO A 190 7.95 7.98 10.98
CA PRO A 190 7.95 7.62 12.39
C PRO A 190 9.38 7.53 12.93
N SER A 191 9.57 8.03 14.15
CA SER A 191 10.87 8.00 14.85
C SER A 191 11.22 6.62 15.41
N ALA A 192 10.26 5.69 15.53
CA ALA A 192 10.45 4.33 16.05
C ALA A 192 9.36 3.37 15.54
N ALA A 193 9.68 2.07 15.48
CA ALA A 193 8.74 0.96 15.19
C ALA A 193 7.70 0.70 16.33
N SER A 194 7.51 1.67 17.23
CA SER A 194 6.67 1.54 18.43
C SER A 194 5.84 2.79 18.72
N GLY A 195 5.76 3.74 17.77
CA GLY A 195 4.80 4.83 17.88
C GLY A 195 3.39 4.27 17.80
N SER A 196 2.78 3.97 18.95
CA SER A 196 1.37 3.62 19.08
C SER A 196 0.62 4.79 19.71
N GLY A 197 -0.60 5.02 19.27
CA GLY A 197 -1.45 6.10 19.80
C GLY A 197 -2.63 6.38 18.89
N ASP A 198 -3.50 7.27 19.35
CA ASP A 198 -4.53 7.84 18.51
C ASP A 198 -3.91 8.88 17.59
N TYR A 199 -4.42 8.93 16.37
CA TYR A 199 -3.98 9.88 15.36
C TYR A 199 -5.12 10.85 15.13
N SER A 200 -4.79 12.12 14.91
CA SER A 200 -5.77 13.13 14.62
C SER A 200 -5.33 14.07 13.51
N LEU A 201 -6.33 14.52 12.77
CA LEU A 201 -6.24 15.56 11.77
C LEU A 201 -7.28 16.62 12.14
N VAL A 202 -6.87 17.88 12.21
CA VAL A 202 -7.83 18.98 12.41
C VAL A 202 -8.32 19.45 11.03
N LEU A 203 -9.60 19.72 10.93
CA LEU A 203 -10.17 20.31 9.73
C LEU A 203 -11.30 21.25 10.12
N SER A 204 -11.78 22.03 9.16
CA SER A 204 -13.13 22.54 9.15
C SER A 204 -13.78 21.99 7.91
N ALA A 205 -14.95 21.36 8.04
CA ALA A 205 -15.80 21.00 6.92
C ALA A 205 -17.22 21.44 7.26
N SER A 206 -17.86 22.17 6.37
CA SER A 206 -19.27 22.56 6.53
C SER A 206 -20.25 21.40 6.29
N GLN A 207 -19.77 20.27 5.72
CA GLN A 207 -20.54 19.06 5.44
C GLN A 207 -19.73 17.79 5.79
N GLU A 208 -20.10 16.64 5.22
CA GLU A 208 -19.43 15.36 5.49
C GLU A 208 -17.96 15.36 5.10
N ALA A 209 -17.17 14.57 5.83
CA ALA A 209 -15.74 14.42 5.59
C ALA A 209 -15.29 12.97 5.84
N CYS A 210 -14.29 12.54 5.08
CA CYS A 210 -13.64 11.24 5.22
C CYS A 210 -12.16 11.45 5.54
N GLY A 211 -11.66 10.80 6.59
CA GLY A 211 -10.26 10.79 6.94
C GLY A 211 -9.60 9.49 6.50
N PHE A 212 -8.31 9.55 6.17
CA PHE A 212 -7.48 8.36 6.00
C PHE A 212 -6.16 8.49 6.75
N LEU A 213 -5.65 7.34 7.17
CA LEU A 213 -4.29 7.18 7.66
C LEU A 213 -3.72 5.90 7.05
N LEU A 214 -2.56 6.03 6.40
CA LEU A 214 -1.79 4.93 5.83
C LEU A 214 -0.42 4.87 6.48
N ASN A 215 0.10 3.67 6.63
CA ASN A 215 1.51 3.42 6.89
C ASN A 215 2.07 2.54 5.79
N VAL A 216 3.15 2.99 5.15
CA VAL A 216 3.84 2.27 4.09
C VAL A 216 5.18 1.78 4.58
N THR A 217 5.46 0.50 4.38
CA THR A 217 6.68 -0.20 4.81
C THR A 217 7.34 -0.89 3.63
N GLU A 218 8.67 -1.00 3.60
CA GLU A 218 9.37 -1.83 2.61
C GLU A 218 9.16 -3.33 2.89
N SER A 219 9.25 -4.18 1.87
CA SER A 219 9.21 -5.63 2.07
C SER A 219 10.48 -6.09 2.78
N ALA A 220 10.33 -6.84 3.86
CA ALA A 220 11.48 -7.42 4.54
C ALA A 220 12.21 -8.39 3.59
N SER A 221 13.48 -8.11 3.29
CA SER A 221 14.33 -9.08 2.59
C SER A 221 14.63 -10.22 3.55
N VAL A 222 14.01 -11.38 3.34
CA VAL A 222 14.37 -12.59 4.09
C VAL A 222 15.65 -13.14 3.49
N THR A 223 16.80 -12.76 4.04
CA THR A 223 18.06 -13.42 3.72
C THR A 223 18.04 -14.80 4.37
N VAL A 224 17.72 -15.83 3.59
CA VAL A 224 17.93 -17.22 4.03
C VAL A 224 19.43 -17.48 3.96
N SER A 225 20.10 -17.43 5.12
CA SER A 225 21.49 -17.90 5.24
C SER A 225 21.44 -19.38 5.61
N PRO A 226 21.59 -20.32 4.66
CA PRO A 226 21.65 -21.72 5.03
C PRO A 226 22.82 -21.94 5.98
N SER A 227 22.61 -22.77 7.01
CA SER A 227 23.68 -23.21 7.90
C SER A 227 24.83 -23.83 7.09
N VAL A 228 26.07 -23.61 7.52
CA VAL A 228 27.24 -24.29 6.91
C VAL A 228 27.02 -25.80 6.98
N VAL A 229 26.87 -26.45 5.81
CA VAL A 229 26.82 -27.91 5.72
C VAL A 229 28.25 -28.41 5.84
N THR A 230 28.62 -28.90 7.02
CA THR A 230 29.94 -29.51 7.25
C THR A 230 29.88 -30.99 6.88
N MET A 231 30.64 -31.41 5.87
CA MET A 231 30.84 -32.82 5.56
C MET A 231 32.18 -33.27 6.16
N THR A 232 32.15 -34.13 7.17
CA THR A 232 33.35 -34.77 7.71
C THR A 232 33.48 -36.17 7.13
N GLY A 233 34.39 -36.36 6.17
CA GLY A 233 34.74 -37.69 5.66
C GLY A 233 36.01 -38.19 6.36
N SER A 234 35.99 -39.43 6.88
CA SER A 234 37.19 -40.12 7.34
C SER A 234 37.53 -41.25 6.36
N ILE A 235 38.77 -41.28 5.86
CA ILE A 235 39.27 -42.40 5.07
C ILE A 235 40.08 -43.29 6.01
N ASN A 236 39.68 -44.56 6.13
CA ASN A 236 40.50 -45.52 6.86
C ASN A 236 41.79 -45.76 6.10
N ALA A 237 42.93 -45.59 6.78
CA ALA A 237 44.22 -45.96 6.22
C ALA A 237 44.21 -47.48 5.90
N PRO A 238 44.72 -47.91 4.73
CA PRO A 238 44.81 -49.32 4.42
C PRO A 238 45.80 -50.01 5.37
N THR A 239 45.41 -51.15 5.93
CA THR A 239 46.31 -51.99 6.71
C THR A 239 47.23 -52.76 5.75
N VAL A 240 48.53 -52.50 5.77
CA VAL A 240 49.52 -53.25 4.99
C VAL A 240 50.22 -54.29 5.85
N ALA A 241 50.16 -55.55 5.43
CA ALA A 241 50.98 -56.63 6.00
C ALA A 241 52.27 -56.77 5.18
N GLY A 242 53.41 -56.55 5.84
CA GLY A 242 54.76 -56.87 5.33
C GLY A 242 55.28 -55.95 4.21
N GLY A 243 56.23 -55.07 4.54
CA GLY A 243 57.22 -54.46 3.62
C GLY A 243 56.75 -53.71 2.36
N ALA A 244 55.45 -53.63 2.08
CA ALA A 244 54.93 -53.07 0.84
C ALA A 244 54.90 -51.52 0.86
N ILE A 245 55.32 -50.91 -0.26
CA ILE A 245 55.16 -49.48 -0.52
C ILE A 245 53.78 -49.28 -1.14
N VAL A 246 52.91 -48.51 -0.49
CA VAL A 246 51.56 -48.20 -0.99
C VAL A 246 51.59 -46.84 -1.67
N SER A 247 51.18 -46.78 -2.95
CA SER A 247 50.87 -45.53 -3.63
C SER A 247 49.34 -45.42 -3.74
N PRO A 248 48.68 -44.49 -3.03
CA PRO A 248 47.23 -44.37 -3.12
C PRO A 248 46.82 -43.94 -4.53
N ALA A 249 45.77 -44.56 -5.07
CA ALA A 249 45.11 -44.08 -6.27
C ALA A 249 44.39 -42.75 -5.99
N VAL A 250 44.22 -41.93 -7.03
CA VAL A 250 43.57 -40.61 -6.96
C VAL A 250 42.19 -40.73 -6.29
N ILE A 251 41.99 -39.98 -5.20
CA ILE A 251 40.72 -39.90 -4.49
C ILE A 251 39.85 -38.85 -5.19
N GLY A 252 38.75 -39.29 -5.81
CA GLY A 252 37.73 -38.40 -6.33
C GLY A 252 36.64 -38.15 -5.28
N LEU A 253 36.42 -36.90 -4.91
CA LEU A 253 35.24 -36.47 -4.17
C LEU A 253 34.28 -35.81 -5.15
N GLN A 254 33.09 -36.37 -5.31
CA GLN A 254 31.98 -35.73 -6.01
C GLN A 254 30.95 -35.29 -4.98
N ALA A 255 30.83 -33.97 -4.76
CA ALA A 255 29.79 -33.39 -3.92
C ALA A 255 28.72 -32.74 -4.82
N THR A 256 27.47 -33.08 -4.58
CA THR A 256 26.32 -32.43 -5.23
C THR A 256 25.59 -31.62 -4.17
N ILE A 257 25.50 -30.30 -4.35
CA ILE A 257 24.70 -29.43 -3.49
C ILE A 257 23.37 -29.21 -4.21
N ASN A 258 22.28 -29.70 -3.62
CA ASN A 258 20.95 -29.37 -4.12
C ASN A 258 20.63 -27.92 -3.74
N ALA A 259 20.15 -27.13 -4.71
CA ALA A 259 19.66 -25.79 -4.43
C ALA A 259 18.53 -25.86 -3.40
N PRO A 260 18.42 -24.89 -2.48
CA PRO A 260 17.31 -24.84 -1.53
C PRO A 260 15.98 -24.77 -2.30
N THR A 261 15.04 -25.63 -1.95
CA THR A 261 13.67 -25.53 -2.42
C THR A 261 12.97 -24.44 -1.62
N VAL A 262 12.57 -23.35 -2.28
CA VAL A 262 11.68 -22.36 -1.69
C VAL A 262 10.25 -22.85 -1.90
N THR A 263 9.64 -23.37 -0.85
CA THR A 263 8.21 -23.69 -0.86
C THR A 263 7.45 -22.46 -0.42
N THR A 264 6.88 -21.71 -1.36
CA THR A 264 5.81 -20.77 -1.03
C THR A 264 4.59 -21.60 -0.64
N PRO A 265 3.96 -21.37 0.53
CA PRO A 265 2.69 -22.03 0.82
C PRO A 265 1.74 -21.70 -0.32
N GLU A 266 1.19 -22.75 -0.95
CA GLU A 266 0.16 -22.60 -1.95
C GLU A 266 -0.96 -21.78 -1.31
N ALA A 267 -1.40 -20.71 -1.98
CA ALA A 267 -2.49 -19.91 -1.47
C ALA A 267 -3.66 -20.86 -1.16
N ASP A 268 -4.10 -20.90 0.09
CA ASP A 268 -5.30 -21.62 0.52
C ASP A 268 -6.49 -21.00 -0.22
N TRP A 269 -6.70 -21.42 -1.47
CA TRP A 269 -7.90 -21.14 -2.22
C TRP A 269 -9.00 -21.98 -1.59
N LYS A 270 -9.52 -21.52 -0.45
CA LYS A 270 -10.80 -21.97 0.07
C LYS A 270 -11.86 -21.44 -0.87
N ASN A 271 -12.12 -22.19 -1.93
CA ASN A 271 -13.32 -21.98 -2.72
C ASN A 271 -14.49 -22.32 -1.76
N PRO A 272 -15.28 -21.33 -1.30
CA PRO A 272 -16.42 -21.63 -0.46
C PRO A 272 -17.30 -22.64 -1.20
N ASP A 273 -17.84 -23.63 -0.49
CA ASP A 273 -18.70 -24.63 -1.10
C ASP A 273 -19.81 -23.91 -1.88
N LYS A 274 -19.97 -24.31 -3.15
CA LYS A 274 -21.05 -23.83 -3.99
C LYS A 274 -22.35 -24.01 -3.22
N THR A 275 -23.02 -22.91 -2.91
CA THR A 275 -24.42 -22.91 -2.51
C THR A 275 -25.19 -23.67 -3.57
N SER A 276 -26.19 -24.45 -3.16
CA SER A 276 -26.87 -25.52 -3.90
C SER A 276 -27.59 -25.15 -5.22
N ASP A 277 -27.35 -23.97 -5.77
CA ASP A 277 -27.99 -23.52 -7.00
C ASP A 277 -27.11 -23.79 -8.25
N LEU A 278 -27.52 -24.87 -8.92
CA LEU A 278 -27.47 -25.14 -10.35
C LEU A 278 -26.09 -25.20 -11.05
N GLY A 279 -25.64 -26.44 -11.29
CA GLY A 279 -25.22 -26.84 -12.64
C GLY A 279 -23.75 -27.11 -12.93
N TRP A 280 -22.83 -26.93 -11.97
CA TRP A 280 -21.40 -27.06 -12.26
C TRP A 280 -20.70 -28.09 -11.36
N VAL A 281 -20.53 -29.29 -11.88
CA VAL A 281 -19.75 -30.38 -11.27
C VAL A 281 -18.25 -30.06 -11.37
N ASN A 282 -17.52 -30.15 -10.25
CA ASN A 282 -16.06 -30.05 -10.23
C ASN A 282 -15.45 -31.45 -10.44
N PRO A 283 -14.81 -31.76 -11.57
CA PRO A 283 -14.27 -33.08 -11.84
C PRO A 283 -13.04 -33.45 -10.97
N ASN A 284 -12.49 -32.52 -10.19
CA ASN A 284 -11.27 -32.72 -9.39
C ASN A 284 -11.51 -32.91 -7.87
N LYS A 285 -12.75 -33.07 -7.43
CA LYS A 285 -13.07 -33.48 -6.05
C LYS A 285 -13.36 -35.00 -6.07
N THR A 286 -12.34 -35.82 -5.78
CA THR A 286 -12.52 -37.23 -5.39
C THR A 286 -12.90 -37.33 -3.93
#